data_AF-A0A2S9K2R7-F1
#
_entry.id   AF-A0A2S9K2R7-F1
#
_cell.length_a   1.000
_cell.length_b   1.000
_cell.length_c   1.000
_cell.angle_alpha   90.00
_cell.angle_beta   90.00
_cell.angle_gamma   90.00
#
_symmetry.space_group_name_H-M   'P 1'
#
loop_
_entity.id
_entity.type
_entity.pdbx_description
1 polymer ?
#
loop_
_entity_poly.entity_id
_entity_poly.type
_entity_poly.pdbx_seq_one_letter_code
_entity_poly.pdbx_strand_id
1 'polypeptide(L)'
;MFQDNGLSRDHARGSMVFAAGEAGPLWRVTQGLVALQTPLAAGGRLVQLAVAGDLIGIESLCERPYALEACALTTCRLEPVGLDGEPDRSLLMREALLLQQSRSIDMAELRTGAVSDRLSQMLQLLGHDWRKLQSAPPRTIEAIRCELPVLSDLARAIDAQKETVCRVLGRLLPRNRPRRAAAKASLELAT
;
A
#
# COMPACT_ATOMS: atom_id res chain seq x y z
N MET A 1 -3.16 -5.29 30.70
CA MET A 1 -1.70 -5.36 30.89
C MET A 1 -1.12 -5.99 29.62
N PHE A 2 -0.89 -5.18 28.59
CA PHE A 2 -0.31 -5.63 27.32
C PHE A 2 1.16 -5.20 27.30
N GLN A 3 2.02 -6.01 27.93
CA GLN A 3 3.45 -5.93 27.71
C GLN A 3 3.79 -6.98 26.65
N ASP A 4 3.60 -6.62 25.40
CA ASP A 4 4.29 -7.29 24.30
C ASP A 4 5.46 -6.38 23.92
N ASN A 5 6.67 -6.86 24.16
CA ASN A 5 7.92 -6.13 23.94
C ASN A 5 7.91 -5.49 22.55
N GLY A 6 8.40 -4.25 22.46
CA GLY A 6 8.43 -3.37 21.29
C GLY A 6 9.23 -3.89 20.09
N LEU A 7 8.89 -5.07 19.60
CA LEU A 7 9.52 -5.73 18.48
C LEU A 7 8.74 -5.38 17.23
N SER A 8 9.47 -4.77 16.30
CA SER A 8 9.04 -4.56 14.93
C SER A 8 8.50 -5.88 14.35
N ARG A 9 7.34 -5.84 13.70
CA ARG A 9 6.70 -6.99 13.05
C ARG A 9 6.77 -6.83 11.53
N ASP A 10 7.33 -7.84 10.87
CA ASP A 10 7.37 -7.93 9.41
C ASP A 10 6.15 -8.72 8.90
N HIS A 11 5.48 -8.19 7.89
CA HIS A 11 4.30 -8.78 7.26
C HIS A 11 4.54 -8.98 5.77
N ALA A 12 4.32 -10.20 5.29
CA ALA A 12 4.41 -10.50 3.87
C ALA A 12 3.23 -9.86 3.09
N ARG A 13 3.45 -9.56 1.81
CA ARG A 13 2.36 -9.10 0.93
C ARG A 13 1.18 -10.07 0.95
N GLY A 14 -0.02 -9.54 1.14
CA GLY A 14 -1.29 -10.28 1.22
C GLY A 14 -1.60 -10.84 2.61
N SER A 15 -0.71 -10.68 3.59
CA SER A 15 -0.96 -11.16 4.96
C SER A 15 -1.83 -10.19 5.76
N MET A 16 -2.60 -10.75 6.69
CA MET A 16 -3.35 -9.98 7.67
C MET A 16 -2.38 -9.42 8.72
N VAL A 17 -2.53 -8.14 9.05
CA VAL A 17 -1.80 -7.47 10.13
C VAL A 17 -2.55 -7.64 11.45
N PHE A 18 -3.85 -7.34 11.45
CA PHE A 18 -4.79 -7.64 12.54
C PHE A 18 -6.21 -7.76 12.01
N ALA A 19 -7.06 -8.49 12.73
CA ALA A 19 -8.47 -8.66 12.38
C ALA A 19 -9.36 -7.62 13.09
N ALA A 20 -10.48 -7.28 12.47
CA ALA A 20 -11.51 -6.50 13.15
C ALA A 20 -12.07 -7.27 14.36
N GLY A 21 -12.31 -6.56 15.46
CA GLY A 21 -12.73 -7.13 16.73
C GLY A 21 -11.58 -7.67 17.60
N GLU A 22 -10.37 -7.75 17.07
CA GLU A 22 -9.17 -8.04 17.87
C GLU A 22 -8.81 -6.83 18.74
N ALA A 23 -8.32 -7.09 19.95
CA ALA A 23 -7.72 -6.08 20.80
C ALA A 23 -6.20 -6.18 20.71
N GLY A 24 -5.52 -5.07 20.44
CA GLY A 24 -4.07 -5.03 20.30
C GLY A 24 -3.50 -3.63 20.51
N PRO A 25 -2.19 -3.43 20.30
CA PRO A 25 -1.56 -2.13 20.48
C PRO A 25 -1.88 -1.17 19.33
N LEU A 26 -1.54 0.10 19.52
CA LEU A 26 -1.41 1.03 18.41
C LEU A 26 -0.17 0.65 17.59
N TRP A 27 -0.26 0.67 16.26
CA TRP A 27 0.87 0.37 15.38
C TRP A 27 1.28 1.59 14.58
N ARG A 28 2.58 1.75 14.35
CA ARG A 28 3.13 2.66 13.35
C ARG A 28 3.65 1.85 12.17
N VAL A 29 3.21 2.20 10.97
CA VAL A 29 3.76 1.63 9.74
C VAL A 29 5.12 2.27 9.50
N THR A 30 6.20 1.49 9.46
CA THR A 30 7.55 2.00 9.18
C THR A 30 7.98 1.73 7.74
N GLN A 31 7.40 0.71 7.12
CA GLN A 31 7.63 0.39 5.70
C GLN A 31 6.39 -0.26 5.08
N GLY A 32 6.19 0.00 3.79
CA GLY A 32 5.18 -0.66 2.97
C GLY A 32 3.84 0.06 2.93
N LEU A 33 2.83 -0.63 2.42
CA LEU A 33 1.47 -0.14 2.23
C LEU A 33 0.48 -1.11 2.88
N VAL A 34 -0.31 -0.61 3.82
CA VAL A 34 -1.35 -1.37 4.52
C VAL A 34 -2.72 -0.88 4.09
N ALA A 35 -3.63 -1.80 3.78
CA ALA A 35 -5.03 -1.53 3.54
C ALA A 35 -5.83 -1.65 4.84
N LEU A 36 -6.57 -0.60 5.20
CA LEU A 36 -7.63 -0.66 6.21
C LEU A 36 -8.95 -0.89 5.49
N GLN A 37 -9.63 -1.96 5.85
CA GLN A 37 -10.85 -2.39 5.18
C GLN A 37 -11.92 -2.82 6.17
N THR A 38 -13.19 -2.72 5.77
CA THR A 38 -14.27 -3.33 6.52
C THR A 38 -14.03 -4.83 6.62
N PRO A 39 -14.58 -5.52 7.65
CA PRO A 39 -14.40 -6.96 7.78
C PRO A 39 -14.68 -7.71 6.47
N LEU A 40 -13.91 -8.75 6.17
CA LEU A 40 -14.10 -9.54 4.94
C LEU A 40 -15.52 -10.14 4.89
N ALA A 41 -16.05 -10.57 6.04
CA ALA A 41 -17.43 -11.04 6.20
C ALA A 41 -18.48 -9.96 5.88
N ALA A 42 -18.12 -8.68 5.96
CA ALA A 42 -18.93 -7.52 5.61
C ALA A 42 -18.60 -6.95 4.21
N GLY A 43 -17.91 -7.73 3.36
CA GLY A 43 -17.61 -7.39 1.96
C GLY A 43 -16.21 -6.84 1.70
N GLY A 44 -15.34 -6.71 2.71
CA GLY A 44 -13.91 -6.40 2.51
C GLY A 44 -13.64 -5.07 1.80
N ARG A 45 -14.51 -4.08 1.98
CA ARG A 45 -14.41 -2.79 1.27
C ARG A 45 -13.22 -2.01 1.78
N LEU A 46 -12.35 -1.59 0.87
CA LEU A 46 -11.21 -0.73 1.21
C LEU A 46 -11.71 0.62 1.70
N VAL A 47 -11.40 0.95 2.95
CA VAL A 47 -11.73 2.24 3.57
C VAL A 47 -10.60 3.22 3.32
N GLN A 48 -9.38 2.85 3.71
CA GLN A 48 -8.22 3.73 3.69
C GLN A 48 -6.93 2.95 3.42
N LEU A 49 -5.90 3.66 2.95
CA LEU A 49 -4.53 3.16 2.87
C LEU A 49 -3.68 3.83 3.94
N ALA A 50 -2.74 3.07 4.51
CA ALA A 50 -1.73 3.54 5.43
C ALA A 50 -0.33 3.29 4.85
N VAL A 51 0.51 4.31 4.88
CA VAL A 51 1.89 4.31 4.38
C VAL A 51 2.88 4.50 5.53
N ALA A 52 4.18 4.46 5.24
CA ALA A 52 5.21 4.72 6.23
C ALA A 52 5.00 6.07 6.95
N GLY A 53 5.06 6.03 8.28
CA GLY A 53 4.77 7.15 9.18
C GLY A 53 3.37 7.09 9.79
N ASP A 54 2.42 6.42 9.14
CA ASP A 54 1.03 6.40 9.59
C ASP A 54 0.81 5.54 10.83
N LEU A 55 -0.19 5.93 11.62
CA LEU A 55 -0.72 5.18 12.75
C LEU A 55 -1.93 4.35 12.32
N ILE A 56 -1.98 3.07 12.71
CA ILE A 56 -3.12 2.17 12.50
C ILE A 56 -3.50 1.44 13.79
N GLY A 57 -4.76 1.03 13.90
CA GLY A 57 -5.29 0.51 15.17
C GLY A 57 -5.51 1.63 16.19
N ILE A 58 -5.93 2.80 15.71
CA ILE A 58 -6.15 4.01 16.51
C ILE A 58 -7.22 3.83 17.59
N GLU A 59 -8.10 2.85 17.42
CA GLU A 59 -9.11 2.43 18.39
C GLU A 59 -8.49 2.02 19.74
N SER A 60 -7.26 1.51 19.72
CA SER A 60 -6.51 1.15 20.93
C SER A 60 -6.22 2.36 21.83
N LEU A 61 -6.14 3.58 21.28
CA LEU A 61 -6.02 4.82 22.07
C LEU A 61 -7.26 5.05 22.94
N CYS A 62 -8.42 4.56 22.51
CA CYS A 62 -9.69 4.63 23.20
C CYS A 62 -10.04 3.32 23.92
N GLU A 63 -9.10 2.36 24.01
CA GLU A 63 -9.30 1.05 24.64
C GLU A 63 -10.43 0.24 23.98
N ARG A 64 -10.61 0.43 22.67
CA ARG A 64 -11.60 -0.28 21.86
C ARG A 64 -10.89 -1.32 20.98
N PRO A 65 -11.54 -2.46 20.69
CA PRO A 65 -11.07 -3.38 19.66
C PRO A 65 -11.03 -2.68 18.29
N TYR A 66 -10.19 -3.20 17.39
CA TYR A 66 -10.07 -2.67 16.03
C TYR A 66 -11.42 -2.74 15.30
N ALA A 67 -11.86 -1.62 14.68
CA ALA A 67 -13.12 -1.61 13.93
C ALA A 67 -12.94 -2.11 12.48
N LEU A 68 -11.72 -2.03 11.96
CA LEU A 68 -11.32 -2.43 10.62
C LEU A 68 -10.33 -3.59 10.66
N GLU A 69 -10.22 -4.29 9.53
CA GLU A 69 -9.13 -5.21 9.27
C GLU A 69 -7.96 -4.46 8.62
N ALA A 70 -6.75 -4.84 8.97
CA ALA A 70 -5.54 -4.33 8.34
C ALA A 70 -4.84 -5.44 7.53
N CYS A 71 -4.61 -5.21 6.25
CA CYS A 71 -3.95 -6.16 5.34
C CYS A 71 -2.73 -5.53 4.67
N ALA A 72 -1.59 -6.22 4.66
CA ALA A 72 -0.39 -5.76 3.99
C ALA A 72 -0.54 -5.89 2.46
N LEU A 73 -0.59 -4.76 1.73
CA LEU A 73 -0.67 -4.75 0.26
C LEU A 73 0.69 -4.90 -0.42
N THR A 74 1.76 -4.56 0.31
CA THR A 74 3.15 -4.85 -0.04
C THR A 74 3.81 -5.58 1.13
N THR A 75 5.11 -5.86 1.06
CA THR A 75 5.83 -6.29 2.27
C THR A 75 5.92 -5.11 3.23
N CYS A 76 5.39 -5.27 4.44
CA CYS A 76 5.26 -4.21 5.41
C CYS A 76 6.09 -4.49 6.67
N ARG A 77 6.49 -3.42 7.34
CA ARG A 77 7.06 -3.44 8.68
C ARG A 77 6.28 -2.48 9.57
N LEU A 78 5.95 -2.95 10.76
CA LEU A 78 5.17 -2.19 11.74
C LEU A 78 5.80 -2.26 13.11
N GLU A 79 5.74 -1.16 13.85
CA GLU A 79 6.23 -1.08 15.22
C GLU A 79 5.10 -0.75 16.17
N PRO A 80 4.98 -1.44 17.31
CA PRO A 80 3.99 -1.09 18.31
C PRO A 80 4.39 0.24 18.95
N VAL A 81 3.43 1.13 19.13
CA VAL A 81 3.63 2.43 19.78
C VAL A 81 3.31 2.27 21.27
N GLY A 82 4.29 2.53 22.11
CA GLY A 82 4.12 2.58 23.56
C GLY A 82 3.14 3.68 23.95
N LEU A 83 2.24 3.38 24.90
CA LEU A 83 1.27 4.32 25.44
C LEU A 83 1.69 4.68 26.87
N ASP A 84 2.79 5.42 27.01
CA ASP A 84 3.39 5.75 28.31
C ASP A 84 2.68 6.96 28.95
N GLY A 85 1.41 6.77 29.34
CA GLY A 85 0.60 7.74 30.09
C GLY A 85 -0.32 8.67 29.26
N GLU A 86 -1.12 9.48 29.95
CA GLU A 86 -2.15 10.37 29.37
C GLU A 86 -1.64 11.49 28.45
N PRO A 87 -0.58 12.26 28.78
CA PRO A 87 -0.10 13.31 27.87
C PRO A 87 0.36 12.75 26.52
N ASP A 88 0.98 11.57 26.50
CA ASP A 88 1.42 10.89 25.27
C ASP A 88 0.22 10.38 24.46
N ARG A 89 -0.83 9.86 25.11
CA ARG A 89 -2.09 9.50 24.45
C ARG A 89 -2.75 10.69 23.77
N SER A 90 -2.77 11.85 24.42
CA SER A 90 -3.38 13.07 23.86
C SER A 90 -2.64 13.56 22.60
N LEU A 91 -1.31 13.44 22.57
CA LEU A 91 -0.49 13.79 21.41
C LEU A 91 -0.71 12.80 20.26
N LEU A 92 -0.70 11.50 20.55
CA LEU A 92 -0.98 10.45 19.56
C LEU A 92 -2.38 10.57 18.98
N MET A 93 -3.38 10.95 19.79
CA MET A 93 -4.74 11.21 19.30
C MET A 93 -4.79 12.36 18.30
N ARG A 94 -4.07 13.46 18.58
CA ARG A 94 -3.97 14.60 17.66
C ARG A 94 -3.25 14.22 16.36
N GLU A 95 -2.17 13.46 16.47
CA GLU A 95 -1.44 12.92 15.32
C GLU A 95 -2.35 12.03 14.46
N ALA A 96 -3.04 11.06 15.09
CA ALA A 96 -3.97 10.16 14.43
C ALA A 96 -5.09 10.90 13.68
N LEU A 97 -5.66 11.96 14.29
CA LEU A 97 -6.70 12.76 13.66
C LEU A 97 -6.20 13.45 12.38
N LEU A 98 -5.01 14.07 12.44
CA LEU A 98 -4.42 14.76 11.29
C LEU A 98 -4.05 13.78 10.18
N LEU A 99 -3.46 12.63 10.52
CA LEU A 99 -3.15 11.56 9.58
C LEU A 99 -4.44 11.04 8.91
N GLN A 100 -5.50 10.80 9.69
CA GLN A 100 -6.78 10.34 9.14
C GLN A 100 -7.39 11.36 8.17
N GLN A 101 -7.26 12.66 8.44
CA GLN A 101 -7.70 13.70 7.51
C GLN A 101 -6.89 13.67 6.21
N SER A 102 -5.56 13.62 6.30
CA SER A 102 -4.69 13.53 5.12
C SER A 102 -5.00 12.29 4.28
N ARG A 103 -5.14 11.12 4.91
CA ARG A 103 -5.48 9.88 4.19
C ARG A 103 -6.88 9.88 3.61
N SER A 104 -7.83 10.58 4.24
CA SER A 104 -9.17 10.77 3.65
C SER A 104 -9.10 11.57 2.35
N ILE A 105 -8.24 12.59 2.29
CA ILE A 105 -7.99 13.37 1.06
C ILE A 105 -7.33 12.48 0.00
N ASP A 106 -6.28 11.74 0.37
CA ASP A 106 -5.61 10.81 -0.56
C ASP A 106 -6.60 9.79 -1.15
N MET A 107 -7.48 9.22 -0.33
CA MET A 107 -8.49 8.28 -0.80
C MET A 107 -9.51 8.91 -1.76
N ALA A 108 -9.81 10.20 -1.62
CA ALA A 108 -10.67 10.93 -2.55
C ALA A 108 -9.95 11.16 -3.90
N GLU A 109 -8.68 11.55 -3.86
CA GLU A 109 -7.84 11.73 -5.05
C GLU A 109 -7.63 10.42 -5.80
N LEU A 110 -7.38 9.32 -5.08
CA LEU A 110 -7.21 7.99 -5.66
C LEU A 110 -8.44 7.48 -6.40
N ARG A 111 -9.63 8.05 -6.16
CA ARG A 111 -10.91 7.59 -6.74
C ARG A 111 -11.56 8.60 -7.67
N THR A 112 -10.98 9.79 -7.80
CA THR A 112 -11.53 10.86 -8.64
C THR A 112 -10.64 11.10 -9.86
N GLY A 113 -11.25 11.42 -11.00
CA GLY A 113 -10.54 11.76 -12.23
C GLY A 113 -10.11 10.56 -13.09
N ALA A 114 -9.18 10.80 -14.01
CA ALA A 114 -8.74 9.79 -14.96
C ALA A 114 -7.94 8.68 -14.27
N VAL A 115 -8.02 7.44 -14.79
CA VAL A 115 -7.31 6.29 -14.21
C VAL A 115 -5.79 6.49 -14.22
N SER A 116 -5.23 7.20 -15.20
CA SER A 116 -3.80 7.55 -15.26
C SER A 116 -3.36 8.39 -14.07
N ASP A 117 -4.18 9.37 -13.70
CA ASP A 117 -3.86 10.34 -12.65
C ASP A 117 -3.95 9.64 -11.30
N ARG A 118 -5.01 8.86 -11.10
CA ARG A 118 -5.19 7.99 -9.92
C ARG A 118 -4.05 7.00 -9.74
N LEU A 119 -3.58 6.37 -10.82
CA LEU A 119 -2.42 5.49 -10.76
C LEU A 119 -1.13 6.23 -10.44
N SER A 120 -0.96 7.44 -10.95
CA SER A 120 0.20 8.26 -10.63
C SER A 120 0.22 8.63 -9.15
N GLN A 121 -0.94 8.99 -8.58
CA GLN A 121 -1.11 9.25 -7.15
C GLN A 121 -0.81 8.00 -6.30
N MET A 122 -1.31 6.82 -6.72
CA MET A 122 -1.00 5.55 -6.05
C MET A 122 0.51 5.27 -6.04
N LEU A 123 1.21 5.48 -7.16
CA LEU A 123 2.66 5.30 -7.22
C LEU A 123 3.39 6.31 -6.32
N GLN A 124 2.90 7.54 -6.25
CA GLN A 124 3.44 8.56 -5.36
C GLN A 124 3.29 8.18 -3.88
N LEU A 125 2.14 7.61 -3.48
CA LEU A 125 1.94 7.08 -2.12
C LEU A 125 2.90 5.93 -1.79
N LEU A 126 3.28 5.14 -2.78
CA LEU A 126 4.31 4.10 -2.65
C LEU A 126 5.75 4.67 -2.65
N GLY A 127 5.92 6.00 -2.70
CA GLY A 127 7.22 6.66 -2.72
C GLY A 127 7.88 6.69 -4.10
N HIS A 128 7.15 6.37 -5.17
CA HIS A 128 7.66 6.39 -6.53
C HIS A 128 7.16 7.61 -7.30
N ASP A 129 8.08 8.47 -7.74
CA ASP A 129 7.75 9.58 -8.61
C ASP A 129 7.60 9.10 -10.06
N TRP A 130 6.36 9.04 -10.53
CA TRP A 130 6.01 8.55 -11.86
C TRP A 130 6.76 9.25 -13.00
N ARG A 131 7.08 10.55 -12.86
CA ARG A 131 7.80 11.30 -13.91
C ARG A 131 9.23 10.81 -14.05
N LYS A 132 9.86 10.43 -12.93
CA LYS A 132 11.20 9.83 -12.92
C LYS A 132 11.19 8.41 -13.46
N LEU A 133 10.08 7.67 -13.30
CA LEU A 133 9.96 6.29 -13.79
C LEU A 133 9.96 6.18 -15.32
N GLN A 134 9.44 7.18 -16.03
CA GLN A 134 9.42 7.16 -17.50
C GLN A 134 10.82 7.10 -18.12
N SER A 135 11.80 7.73 -17.47
CA SER A 135 13.20 7.75 -17.90
C SER A 135 14.07 6.76 -17.14
N ALA A 136 13.49 5.95 -16.24
CA ALA A 136 14.23 5.02 -15.42
C ALA A 136 14.74 3.83 -16.26
N PRO A 137 15.91 3.25 -15.92
CA PRO A 137 16.41 2.09 -16.61
C PRO A 137 15.48 0.88 -16.39
N PRO A 138 15.42 -0.08 -17.33
CA PRO A 138 14.49 -1.21 -17.25
C PRO A 138 14.57 -2.03 -15.95
N ARG A 139 15.76 -2.15 -15.35
CA ARG A 139 15.96 -2.85 -14.07
C ARG A 139 15.21 -2.18 -12.91
N THR A 140 15.18 -0.84 -12.88
CA THR A 140 14.44 -0.08 -11.87
C THR A 140 12.93 -0.26 -12.04
N ILE A 141 12.45 -0.24 -13.28
CA ILE A 141 11.04 -0.51 -13.60
C ILE A 141 10.65 -1.91 -13.13
N GLU A 142 11.51 -2.92 -13.36
CA GLU A 142 11.26 -4.29 -12.94
C GLU A 142 11.24 -4.44 -11.40
N ALA A 143 12.19 -3.82 -10.69
CA ALA A 143 12.21 -3.79 -9.23
C ALA A 143 10.90 -3.23 -8.65
N ILE A 144 10.46 -2.07 -9.16
CA ILE A 144 9.20 -1.45 -8.72
C ILE A 144 8.02 -2.37 -8.96
N ARG A 145 7.95 -3.02 -10.14
CA ARG A 145 6.86 -3.96 -10.44
C ARG A 145 6.80 -5.15 -9.49
N CYS A 146 7.91 -5.55 -8.89
CA CYS A 146 7.95 -6.59 -7.87
C CYS A 146 7.41 -6.10 -6.51
N GLU A 147 7.63 -4.82 -6.21
CA GLU A 147 7.20 -4.16 -4.97
C GLU A 147 5.73 -3.72 -4.99
N LEU A 148 5.13 -3.53 -6.17
CA LEU A 148 3.73 -3.13 -6.30
C LEU A 148 2.75 -4.13 -5.64
N PRO A 149 1.61 -3.63 -5.13
CA PRO A 149 0.47 -4.48 -4.80
C PRO A 149 0.03 -5.31 -6.00
N VAL A 150 -0.69 -6.40 -5.72
CA VAL A 150 -1.29 -7.19 -6.80
C VAL A 150 -2.33 -6.37 -7.55
N LEU A 151 -2.57 -6.72 -8.82
CA LEU A 151 -3.42 -5.94 -9.72
C LEU A 151 -4.84 -5.74 -9.17
N SER A 152 -5.38 -6.72 -8.43
CA SER A 152 -6.69 -6.62 -7.78
C SER A 152 -6.74 -5.54 -6.71
N ASP A 153 -5.67 -5.40 -5.93
CA ASP A 153 -5.60 -4.39 -4.88
C ASP A 153 -5.42 -3.00 -5.45
N LEU A 154 -4.59 -2.86 -6.49
CA LEU A 154 -4.48 -1.61 -7.24
C LEU A 154 -5.83 -1.17 -7.80
N ALA A 155 -6.54 -2.10 -8.47
CA ALA A 155 -7.86 -1.86 -9.05
C ALA A 155 -8.89 -1.42 -8.00
N ARG A 156 -8.92 -2.11 -6.85
CA ARG A 156 -9.80 -1.78 -5.72
C ARG A 156 -9.46 -0.43 -5.09
N ALA A 157 -8.17 -0.13 -4.95
CA ALA A 157 -7.72 1.11 -4.33
C ALA A 157 -8.08 2.34 -5.14
N ILE A 158 -7.87 2.27 -6.45
CA ILE A 158 -8.15 3.39 -7.34
C ILE A 158 -9.58 3.40 -7.88
N ASP A 159 -10.44 2.46 -7.51
CA ASP A 159 -11.80 2.29 -8.05
C ASP A 159 -11.83 2.18 -9.59
N ALA A 160 -11.15 1.17 -10.12
CA ALA A 160 -11.10 0.87 -11.55
C ALA A 160 -11.18 -0.64 -11.83
N GLN A 161 -11.54 -1.00 -13.06
CA GLN A 161 -11.49 -2.39 -13.51
C GLN A 161 -10.05 -2.87 -13.72
N LYS A 162 -9.78 -4.15 -13.40
CA LYS A 162 -8.43 -4.75 -13.47
C LYS A 162 -7.83 -4.61 -14.87
N GLU A 163 -8.62 -4.78 -15.92
CA GLU A 163 -8.22 -4.65 -17.32
C GLU A 163 -7.72 -3.24 -17.62
N THR A 164 -8.45 -2.23 -17.13
CA THR A 164 -8.09 -0.82 -17.30
C THR A 164 -6.79 -0.50 -16.57
N VAL A 165 -6.65 -0.97 -15.33
CA VAL A 165 -5.41 -0.81 -14.56
C VAL A 165 -4.24 -1.49 -15.28
N CYS A 166 -4.40 -2.73 -15.72
CA CYS A 166 -3.35 -3.47 -16.43
C CYS A 166 -2.89 -2.74 -17.70
N ARG A 167 -3.85 -2.22 -18.48
CA ARG A 167 -3.57 -1.49 -19.72
C ARG A 167 -2.80 -0.20 -19.45
N VAL A 168 -3.22 0.58 -18.46
CA VAL A 168 -2.57 1.86 -18.12
C VAL A 168 -1.19 1.59 -17.51
N LEU A 169 -1.09 0.65 -16.57
CA LEU A 169 0.18 0.24 -15.97
C LEU A 169 1.16 -0.32 -17.01
N GLY A 170 0.68 -1.04 -18.03
CA GLY A 170 1.52 -1.55 -19.12
C GLY A 170 2.08 -0.44 -20.02
N ARG A 171 1.41 0.70 -20.12
CA ARG A 171 1.92 1.90 -20.81
C ARG A 171 2.90 2.66 -19.94
N LEU A 172 2.63 2.76 -18.64
CA LEU A 172 3.44 3.53 -17.68
C LEU A 172 4.72 2.79 -17.25
N LEU A 173 4.64 1.47 -17.04
CA LEU A 173 5.73 0.61 -16.62
C LEU A 173 5.87 -0.55 -17.62
N PRO A 174 6.38 -0.27 -18.84
CA PRO A 174 6.46 -1.26 -19.89
C PRO A 174 7.31 -2.45 -19.44
N ARG A 175 6.81 -3.66 -19.69
CA ARG A 175 7.62 -4.87 -19.50
C ARG A 175 8.68 -4.91 -20.57
N ASN A 176 9.93 -5.11 -20.15
CA ASN A 176 10.98 -5.46 -21.08
C ASN A 176 10.68 -6.89 -21.58
N ARG A 177 10.02 -7.01 -22.73
CA ARG A 177 9.97 -8.30 -23.42
C ARG A 177 11.40 -8.59 -23.89
N PRO A 178 12.04 -9.70 -23.50
CA PRO A 178 13.27 -10.09 -24.17
C PRO A 178 12.96 -10.19 -25.66
N ARG A 179 13.74 -9.46 -26.46
CA ARG A 179 13.58 -9.33 -27.91
C ARG A 179 13.70 -10.70 -28.57
N ARG A 180 12.61 -11.47 -28.61
CA ARG A 180 12.46 -12.72 -29.37
C ARG A 180 12.30 -12.41 -30.87
N ALA A 181 13.20 -11.58 -31.40
CA ALA A 181 13.18 -11.09 -32.78
C ALA A 181 14.61 -10.85 -33.33
N ALA A 182 15.64 -11.48 -32.74
CA ALA A 182 17.02 -11.38 -33.21
C ALA A 182 17.70 -12.73 -33.45
N ALA A 183 16.93 -13.81 -33.59
CA ALA A 183 17.44 -15.15 -33.88
C ALA A 183 16.98 -15.69 -35.25
N LYS A 184 16.49 -14.83 -36.14
CA LYS A 184 16.17 -15.20 -37.53
C LYS A 184 16.96 -14.44 -38.61
N ALA A 185 17.77 -13.44 -38.24
CA ALA A 185 18.54 -12.64 -39.21
C ALA A 185 19.99 -13.11 -39.41
N SER A 186 20.44 -14.18 -38.74
CA SER A 186 21.81 -14.71 -38.89
C SER A 186 21.87 -16.07 -39.59
N LEU A 187 20.74 -16.56 -40.13
CA LEU A 187 20.69 -17.83 -40.88
C LEU A 187 20.45 -17.64 -42.39
N GLU A 188 20.42 -16.41 -42.91
CA GLU A 188 20.29 -16.12 -44.35
C GLU A 188 21.58 -15.55 -45.00
N LEU A 189 22.71 -15.52 -44.28
CA LEU A 189 24.01 -15.07 -44.80
C LEU A 189 25.03 -16.20 -44.96
N ALA A 190 24.58 -17.46 -44.98
CA ALA A 190 25.41 -18.63 -45.22
C ALA A 190 24.83 -19.55 -46.30
N THR A 191 24.44 -18.97 -47.45
CA THR A 191 24.30 -19.69 -48.73
C THR A 191 25.23 -19.05 -49.74
#